data_AF-A0A955C2C9-F1
#
_entry.id   AF-A0A955C2C9-F1
#
_cell.length_a   1.000
_cell.length_b   1.000
_cell.length_c   1.000
_cell.angle_alpha   90.00
_cell.angle_beta   90.00
_cell.angle_gamma   90.00
#
_symmetry.space_group_name_H-M   'P 1'
#
loop_
_entity.id
_entity.type
_entity.pdbx_description
1 polymer ?
#
loop_
_entity_poly.entity_id
_entity_poly.type
_entity_poly.pdbx_seq_one_letter_code
_entity_poly.pdbx_strand_id
1 'polypeptide(L)'
;MAIQNESTVSALAFPACLAATLPFASLAFLRWSIVVAGLVMLLAALVILFLLVASLLQLWRRSWKPSVVGLALSFFCTLWMLECCNIAASAALGRWTGPGPYVPPADNVIAAARLAPLPASAAKIQTHGWGGLFTGETYLRCELEPAEIERWLNACQQHSVAGEDPSLATSESNDRCWGVAPQRPAWFPAQESAHFRRFQIRANAEHHNWGEVIVDDELHVVYVNVIWS
;
A
#
# COMPACT_ATOMS: atom_id res chain seq x y z
N MET A 1 -31.48 48.25 -24.09
CA MET A 1 -32.35 47.08 -23.94
C MET A 1 -31.58 45.89 -24.50
N ALA A 2 -30.82 45.20 -23.65
CA ALA A 2 -29.96 44.09 -24.05
C ALA A 2 -30.66 42.79 -23.63
N ILE A 3 -31.08 42.01 -24.62
CA ILE A 3 -31.70 40.71 -24.42
C ILE A 3 -30.55 39.72 -24.19
N GLN A 4 -30.25 39.43 -22.93
CA GLN A 4 -29.27 38.41 -22.55
C GLN A 4 -29.82 37.03 -22.88
N ASN A 5 -29.03 36.28 -23.66
CA ASN A 5 -29.38 35.01 -24.24
C ASN A 5 -29.04 33.88 -23.24
N GLU A 6 -29.95 33.60 -22.30
CA GLU A 6 -29.77 32.58 -21.24
C GLU A 6 -29.78 31.13 -21.75
N SER A 7 -30.05 30.90 -23.03
CA SER A 7 -30.22 29.56 -23.61
C SER A 7 -28.91 28.78 -23.84
N THR A 8 -27.76 29.46 -23.90
CA THR A 8 -26.47 28.81 -24.23
C THR A 8 -25.72 28.24 -23.03
N VAL A 9 -25.98 28.73 -21.81
CA VAL A 9 -25.27 28.26 -20.60
C VAL A 9 -25.75 26.86 -20.18
N SER A 10 -27.01 26.53 -20.46
CA SER A 10 -27.58 25.22 -20.10
C SER A 10 -27.08 24.06 -20.99
N ALA A 11 -26.68 24.34 -22.23
CA ALA A 11 -26.26 23.31 -23.18
C ALA A 11 -24.88 22.70 -22.88
N LEU A 12 -23.99 23.44 -22.18
CA LEU A 12 -22.64 22.99 -21.86
C LEU A 12 -22.53 22.32 -20.48
N ALA A 13 -23.49 22.54 -19.57
CA ALA A 13 -23.46 21.96 -18.23
C ALA A 13 -23.74 20.43 -18.23
N PHE A 14 -24.55 19.95 -19.16
CA PHE A 14 -24.93 18.53 -19.24
C PHE A 14 -23.78 17.59 -19.63
N PRO A 15 -22.99 17.84 -20.69
CA PRO A 15 -21.87 16.96 -21.05
C PRO A 15 -20.74 16.96 -20.01
N ALA A 16 -20.52 18.08 -19.30
CA ALA A 16 -19.53 18.15 -18.22
C ALA A 16 -19.90 17.27 -17.01
N CYS A 17 -21.19 17.23 -16.66
CA CYS A 17 -21.69 16.38 -15.58
C CYS A 17 -21.61 14.88 -15.95
N LEU A 18 -21.87 14.53 -17.22
CA LEU A 18 -21.73 13.16 -17.70
C LEU A 18 -20.27 12.68 -17.70
N ALA A 19 -19.34 13.54 -18.12
CA ALA A 19 -17.90 13.23 -18.10
C ALA A 19 -17.36 12.99 -16.69
N ALA A 20 -17.89 13.71 -15.69
CA ALA A 20 -17.49 13.56 -14.29
C ALA A 20 -17.95 12.25 -13.64
N THR A 21 -19.01 11.60 -14.16
CA THR A 21 -19.56 10.36 -13.56
C THR A 21 -18.96 9.06 -14.14
N LEU A 22 -18.40 9.12 -15.35
CA LEU A 22 -17.71 7.99 -16.01
C LEU A 22 -16.58 7.35 -15.17
N PRO A 23 -15.67 8.10 -14.52
CA PRO A 23 -14.61 7.49 -13.70
C PRO A 23 -15.13 6.78 -12.45
N PHE A 24 -16.27 7.21 -11.90
CA PHE A 24 -16.89 6.52 -10.76
C PHE A 24 -17.54 5.20 -11.18
N ALA A 25 -18.18 5.18 -12.36
CA ALA A 25 -18.76 3.96 -12.92
C ALA A 25 -17.68 2.91 -13.27
N SER A 26 -16.52 3.34 -13.78
CA SER A 26 -15.42 2.43 -14.11
C SER A 26 -14.76 1.82 -12.87
N LEU A 27 -14.58 2.60 -11.80
CA LEU A 27 -14.09 2.09 -10.50
C LEU A 27 -15.08 1.12 -9.86
N ALA A 28 -16.39 1.41 -9.93
CA ALA A 28 -17.41 0.51 -9.45
C ALA A 28 -17.41 -0.81 -10.24
N PHE A 29 -17.29 -0.75 -11.57
CA PHE A 29 -17.20 -1.94 -12.42
C PHE A 29 -15.94 -2.77 -12.12
N LEU A 30 -14.79 -2.13 -11.92
CA LEU A 30 -13.54 -2.80 -11.55
C LEU A 30 -13.64 -3.49 -10.18
N ARG A 31 -14.29 -2.86 -9.19
CA ARG A 31 -14.56 -3.49 -7.89
C ARG A 31 -15.46 -4.71 -8.03
N TRP A 32 -16.52 -4.59 -8.80
CA TRP A 32 -17.44 -5.71 -9.07
C TRP A 32 -16.74 -6.86 -9.79
N SER A 33 -15.89 -6.59 -10.77
CA SER A 33 -15.17 -7.65 -11.50
C SER A 33 -14.18 -8.41 -10.60
N ILE A 34 -13.50 -7.73 -9.67
CA ILE A 34 -12.63 -8.37 -8.67
C ILE A 34 -13.44 -9.30 -7.76
N VAL A 35 -14.61 -8.86 -7.29
CA VAL A 35 -15.50 -9.69 -6.45
C VAL A 35 -16.00 -10.91 -7.22
N VAL A 36 -16.43 -10.73 -8.48
CA VAL A 36 -16.87 -11.83 -9.34
C VAL A 36 -15.73 -12.82 -9.60
N ALA A 37 -14.53 -12.34 -9.92
CA ALA A 37 -13.36 -13.20 -10.11
C ALA A 37 -13.01 -13.99 -8.85
N GLY A 38 -13.09 -13.36 -7.67
CA GLY A 38 -12.91 -14.02 -6.38
C GLY A 38 -13.94 -15.12 -6.12
N LEU A 39 -15.22 -14.86 -6.40
CA LEU A 39 -16.30 -15.85 -6.29
C LEU A 39 -16.11 -17.03 -7.26
N VAL A 40 -15.69 -16.77 -8.50
CA VAL A 40 -15.41 -17.82 -9.49
C VAL A 40 -14.24 -18.69 -9.04
N MET A 41 -13.15 -18.11 -8.53
CA MET A 41 -12.02 -18.88 -8.00
C MET A 41 -12.41 -19.72 -6.77
N LEU A 42 -13.25 -19.18 -5.88
CA LEU A 42 -13.77 -19.91 -4.73
C LEU A 42 -14.63 -21.11 -5.16
N LEU A 43 -15.55 -20.91 -6.10
CA LEU A 43 -16.36 -21.97 -6.69
C LEU A 43 -15.49 -23.06 -7.34
N ALA A 44 -14.46 -22.67 -8.09
CA ALA A 44 -13.53 -23.62 -8.70
C ALA A 44 -12.77 -24.45 -7.63
N ALA A 45 -12.31 -23.81 -6.55
CA ALA A 45 -11.65 -24.50 -5.44
C ALA A 45 -12.58 -25.52 -4.75
N LEU A 46 -13.86 -25.16 -4.56
CA LEU A 46 -14.87 -26.06 -3.98
C LEU A 46 -15.17 -27.25 -4.90
N VAL A 47 -15.23 -27.04 -6.22
CA VAL A 47 -15.40 -28.13 -7.20
C VAL A 47 -14.21 -29.07 -7.18
N ILE A 48 -12.98 -28.55 -7.17
CA ILE A 48 -11.76 -29.37 -7.08
C ILE A 48 -11.75 -30.21 -5.79
N LEU A 49 -12.10 -29.59 -4.65
CA LEU A 49 -12.21 -30.28 -3.37
C LEU A 49 -13.27 -31.41 -3.44
N PHE A 50 -14.44 -31.14 -4.00
CA PHE A 50 -15.49 -32.14 -4.18
C PHE A 50 -15.03 -33.31 -5.03
N LEU A 51 -14.34 -33.06 -6.15
CA LEU A 51 -13.79 -34.10 -7.03
C LEU A 51 -12.70 -34.93 -6.35
N LEU A 52 -11.84 -34.29 -5.53
CA LEU A 52 -10.83 -34.99 -4.74
C LEU A 52 -11.47 -35.93 -3.71
N VAL A 53 -12.47 -35.44 -2.97
CA VAL A 53 -13.21 -36.27 -1.99
C VAL A 53 -13.94 -37.41 -2.69
N ALA A 54 -14.62 -37.15 -3.81
CA ALA A 54 -15.30 -38.19 -4.58
C ALA A 54 -14.33 -39.26 -5.11
N SER A 55 -13.15 -38.86 -5.59
CA SER A 55 -12.11 -39.78 -6.05
C SER A 55 -11.56 -40.63 -4.91
N LEU A 56 -11.32 -40.05 -3.74
CA LEU A 56 -10.90 -40.77 -2.53
C LEU A 56 -11.97 -41.78 -2.08
N LEU A 57 -13.25 -41.42 -2.11
CA LEU A 57 -14.35 -42.31 -1.79
C LEU A 57 -14.47 -43.47 -2.80
N GLN A 58 -14.26 -43.22 -4.09
CA GLN A 58 -14.24 -44.26 -5.12
C GLN A 58 -13.06 -45.22 -4.94
N LEU A 59 -11.87 -44.70 -4.63
CA LEU A 59 -10.68 -45.50 -4.31
C LEU A 59 -10.92 -46.35 -3.06
N TRP A 60 -11.49 -45.76 -2.00
CA TRP A 60 -11.85 -46.47 -0.77
C TRP A 60 -12.87 -47.59 -1.04
N ARG A 61 -13.91 -47.33 -1.83
CA ARG A 61 -14.91 -48.35 -2.21
C ARG A 61 -14.30 -49.51 -2.99
N ARG A 62 -13.29 -49.25 -3.82
CA ARG A 62 -12.60 -50.27 -4.63
C ARG A 62 -11.55 -51.07 -3.85
N SER A 63 -10.94 -50.47 -2.82
CA SER A 63 -9.91 -51.08 -2.00
C SER A 63 -10.52 -51.63 -0.71
N TRP A 64 -11.03 -52.86 -0.77
CA TRP A 64 -11.67 -53.58 0.35
C TRP A 64 -10.73 -53.98 1.52
N LYS A 65 -9.61 -53.27 1.68
CA LYS A 65 -8.78 -53.21 2.90
C LYS A 65 -8.17 -51.81 2.95
N PRO A 66 -8.77 -50.83 3.64
CA PRO A 66 -8.12 -49.55 3.85
C PRO A 66 -6.82 -49.84 4.62
N SER A 67 -5.68 -49.64 3.96
CA SER A 67 -4.42 -49.64 4.68
C SER A 67 -4.44 -48.45 5.63
N VAL A 68 -3.88 -48.61 6.83
CA VAL A 68 -3.73 -47.53 7.82
C VAL A 68 -3.10 -46.28 7.19
N VAL A 69 -2.21 -46.48 6.20
CA VAL A 69 -1.56 -45.43 5.41
C VAL A 69 -2.55 -44.60 4.60
N GLY A 70 -3.56 -45.21 3.97
CA GLY A 70 -4.56 -44.50 3.18
C GLY A 70 -5.45 -43.59 4.03
N LEU A 71 -5.83 -44.05 5.23
CA LEU A 71 -6.59 -43.25 6.19
C LEU A 71 -5.75 -42.08 6.73
N ALA A 72 -4.49 -42.32 7.07
CA ALA A 72 -3.57 -41.29 7.55
C ALA A 72 -3.35 -40.19 6.50
N LEU A 73 -3.16 -40.57 5.23
CA LEU A 73 -2.96 -39.60 4.14
C LEU A 73 -4.21 -38.76 3.89
N SER A 74 -5.39 -39.39 3.86
CA SER A 74 -6.66 -38.66 3.71
C SER A 74 -6.87 -37.66 4.85
N PHE A 75 -6.59 -38.06 6.09
CA PHE A 75 -6.70 -37.18 7.25
C PHE A 75 -5.72 -36.00 7.17
N PHE A 76 -4.47 -36.25 6.78
CA PHE A 76 -3.48 -35.21 6.59
C PHE A 76 -3.88 -34.21 5.49
N CYS A 77 -4.38 -34.70 4.35
CA CYS A 77 -4.88 -33.84 3.27
C CYS A 77 -6.06 -32.98 3.72
N THR A 78 -7.01 -33.54 4.49
CA THR A 78 -8.14 -32.77 5.02
C THR A 78 -7.68 -31.69 5.99
N LEU A 79 -6.75 -32.00 6.91
CA LEU A 79 -6.19 -31.01 7.84
C LEU A 79 -5.42 -29.91 7.12
N TRP A 80 -4.58 -30.26 6.13
CA TRP A 80 -3.85 -29.29 5.33
C TRP A 80 -4.79 -28.36 4.57
N MET A 81 -5.86 -28.90 3.97
CA MET A 81 -6.86 -28.09 3.28
C MET A 81 -7.64 -27.17 4.24
N LEU A 82 -7.95 -27.65 5.45
CA LEU A 82 -8.59 -26.82 6.48
C LEU A 82 -7.68 -25.65 6.89
N GLU A 83 -6.38 -25.90 7.03
CA GLU A 83 -5.39 -24.87 7.34
C GLU A 83 -5.25 -23.86 6.20
N CYS A 84 -5.18 -24.31 4.94
CA CYS A 84 -5.20 -23.44 3.77
C CYS A 84 -6.48 -22.58 3.72
N CYS A 85 -7.65 -23.17 4.02
CA CYS A 85 -8.91 -22.44 4.11
C CYS A 85 -8.90 -21.44 5.26
N ASN A 86 -8.31 -21.76 6.41
CA ASN A 86 -8.23 -20.86 7.55
C ASN A 86 -7.27 -19.69 7.28
N ILE A 87 -6.13 -19.94 6.61
CA ILE A 87 -5.22 -18.91 6.12
C ILE A 87 -5.91 -18.03 5.07
N ALA A 88 -6.63 -18.63 4.11
CA ALA A 88 -7.36 -17.88 3.09
C ALA A 88 -8.52 -17.07 3.69
N ALA A 89 -9.27 -17.62 4.65
CA ALA A 89 -10.33 -16.93 5.37
C ALA A 89 -9.77 -15.82 6.26
N SER A 90 -8.67 -16.06 6.96
CA SER A 90 -7.95 -15.02 7.74
C SER A 90 -7.38 -13.94 6.83
N ALA A 91 -6.90 -14.30 5.63
CA ALA A 91 -6.47 -13.35 4.63
C ALA A 91 -7.65 -12.61 4.00
N ALA A 92 -8.83 -13.21 3.84
CA ALA A 92 -10.02 -12.60 3.28
C ALA A 92 -10.75 -11.68 4.28
N LEU A 93 -10.85 -12.11 5.55
CA LEU A 93 -11.36 -11.32 6.67
C LEU A 93 -10.35 -10.25 7.09
N GLY A 94 -9.05 -10.56 7.01
CA GLY A 94 -7.95 -9.61 7.20
C GLY A 94 -7.75 -8.66 6.00
N ARG A 95 -8.24 -9.00 4.80
CA ARG A 95 -8.17 -8.16 3.59
C ARG A 95 -9.07 -6.93 3.58
N TRP A 96 -9.75 -6.64 4.69
CA TRP A 96 -10.42 -5.35 4.88
C TRP A 96 -10.13 -4.69 6.23
N THR A 97 -9.30 -5.31 7.06
CA THR A 97 -8.75 -4.72 8.29
C THR A 97 -7.25 -4.98 8.33
N GLY A 98 -6.52 -4.60 7.27
CA GLY A 98 -5.08 -4.36 7.44
C GLY A 98 -4.90 -3.50 8.70
N PRO A 99 -3.86 -3.74 9.53
CA PRO A 99 -3.67 -2.98 10.75
C PRO A 99 -3.93 -1.52 10.42
N GLY A 100 -4.96 -0.97 11.05
CA GLY A 100 -5.36 0.40 10.83
C GLY A 100 -4.17 1.33 11.08
N PRO A 101 -4.34 2.62 10.82
CA PRO A 101 -3.28 3.58 11.06
C PRO A 101 -2.67 3.35 12.45
N TYR A 102 -1.37 3.07 12.47
CA TYR A 102 -0.59 2.81 13.67
C TYR A 102 0.50 3.87 13.80
N VAL A 103 1.11 3.95 14.99
CA VAL A 103 2.14 4.95 15.30
C VAL A 103 3.45 4.19 15.50
N PRO A 104 4.28 4.01 14.44
CA PRO A 104 5.58 3.37 14.59
C PRO A 104 6.52 4.25 15.45
N PRO A 105 7.41 3.66 16.27
CA PRO A 105 8.53 4.41 16.85
C PRO A 105 9.34 5.11 15.75
N ALA A 106 9.82 6.33 16.02
CA ALA A 106 10.60 7.11 15.05
C ALA A 106 11.85 6.36 14.56
N ASP A 107 12.55 5.69 15.48
CA ASP A 107 13.74 4.89 15.17
C ASP A 107 13.45 3.77 14.17
N ASN A 108 12.23 3.20 14.20
CA ASN A 108 11.83 2.18 13.23
C ASN A 108 11.68 2.77 11.82
N VAL A 109 11.14 3.98 11.70
CA VAL A 109 11.00 4.67 10.40
C VAL A 109 12.36 5.02 9.84
N ILE A 110 13.26 5.57 10.67
CA ILE A 110 14.64 5.92 10.29
C ILE A 110 15.44 4.67 9.90
N ALA A 111 15.32 3.58 10.65
CA ALA A 111 15.98 2.32 10.34
C ALA A 111 15.45 1.70 9.04
N ALA A 112 14.13 1.71 8.81
CA ALA A 112 13.53 1.23 7.57
C ALA A 112 13.99 2.07 6.36
N ALA A 113 14.11 3.39 6.55
CA ALA A 113 14.63 4.34 5.58
C ALA A 113 16.16 4.23 5.36
N ARG A 114 16.89 3.54 6.25
CA ARG A 114 18.36 3.49 6.32
C ARG A 114 18.98 4.89 6.39
N LEU A 115 18.34 5.78 7.14
CA LEU A 115 18.81 7.13 7.38
C LEU A 115 19.71 7.16 8.62
N ALA A 116 20.50 8.23 8.75
CA ALA A 116 21.23 8.48 9.98
C ALA A 116 20.24 8.69 11.15
N PRO A 117 20.61 8.32 12.40
CA PRO A 117 19.78 8.59 13.57
C PRO A 117 19.35 10.05 13.66
N LEU A 118 18.14 10.30 14.17
CA LEU A 118 17.68 11.67 14.37
C LEU A 118 18.59 12.40 15.37
N PRO A 119 18.91 13.68 15.13
CA PRO A 119 19.61 14.51 16.10
C PRO A 119 18.83 14.61 17.42
N ALA A 120 19.53 14.74 18.55
CA ALA A 120 18.89 14.87 19.87
C ALA A 120 18.02 16.13 20.04
N SER A 121 18.22 17.12 19.18
CA SER A 121 17.46 18.36 19.09
C SER A 121 16.13 18.22 18.34
N ALA A 122 15.88 17.07 17.70
CA ALA A 122 14.65 16.83 16.94
C ALA A 122 13.42 17.08 17.81
N ALA A 123 12.59 18.03 17.38
CA ALA A 123 11.38 18.43 18.09
C ALA A 123 10.12 18.05 17.32
N LYS A 124 8.98 18.04 18.03
CA LYS A 124 7.64 17.77 17.48
C LYS A 124 7.59 16.55 16.56
N ILE A 125 8.25 15.47 16.99
CA ILE A 125 8.31 14.22 16.25
C ILE A 125 6.90 13.62 16.16
N GLN A 126 6.44 13.38 14.94
CA GLN A 126 5.19 12.72 14.64
C GLN A 126 5.46 11.55 13.70
N THR A 127 4.80 10.42 13.96
CA THR A 127 4.88 9.25 13.10
C THR A 127 3.50 8.74 12.76
N HIS A 128 3.40 8.10 11.60
CA HIS A 128 2.19 7.45 11.13
C HIS A 128 2.59 6.26 10.28
N GLY A 129 1.87 5.17 10.36
CA GLY A 129 2.11 4.00 9.52
C GLY A 129 0.82 3.30 9.20
N TRP A 130 0.82 2.62 8.06
CA TRP A 130 -0.21 1.67 7.70
C TRP A 130 0.46 0.49 7.01
N GLY A 131 -0.20 -0.66 6.97
CA GLY A 131 0.35 -1.81 6.27
C GLY A 131 -0.66 -2.92 6.03
N GLY A 132 -0.29 -3.81 5.13
CA GLY A 132 -0.92 -5.08 4.87
C GLY A 132 0.10 -6.21 4.92
N LEU A 133 -0.31 -7.40 4.47
CA LEU A 133 0.50 -8.62 4.54
C LEU A 133 1.81 -8.56 3.74
N PHE A 134 1.87 -7.71 2.70
CA PHE A 134 2.97 -7.68 1.73
C PHE A 134 3.57 -6.31 1.51
N THR A 135 2.96 -5.26 2.05
CA THR A 135 3.44 -3.89 1.85
C THR A 135 2.80 -2.96 2.86
N GLY A 136 3.48 -1.86 3.14
CA GLY A 136 2.91 -0.75 3.85
C GLY A 136 3.78 0.48 3.72
N GLU A 137 3.39 1.52 4.43
CA GLU A 137 4.09 2.79 4.43
C GLU A 137 4.26 3.28 5.85
N THR A 138 5.36 3.98 6.08
CA THR A 138 5.61 4.69 7.32
C THR A 138 6.03 6.11 7.00
N TYR A 139 5.56 7.02 7.83
CA TYR A 139 5.72 8.45 7.71
C TYR A 139 6.32 8.98 9.01
N LEU A 140 7.22 9.94 8.88
CA LEU A 140 7.79 10.68 9.99
C LEU A 140 7.82 12.16 9.64
N ARG A 141 7.54 13.01 10.63
CA ARG A 141 7.72 14.46 10.60
C ARG A 141 8.50 14.87 11.84
N CYS A 142 9.51 15.71 11.69
CA CYS A 142 10.19 16.35 12.80
C CYS A 142 10.65 17.76 12.45
N GLU A 143 10.80 18.60 13.48
CA GLU A 143 11.40 19.93 13.38
C GLU A 143 12.86 19.85 13.79
N LEU A 144 13.73 20.51 13.03
CA LEU A 144 15.18 20.54 13.24
C LEU A 144 15.71 21.94 12.96
N GLU A 145 16.78 22.33 13.65
CA GLU A 145 17.46 23.59 13.33
C GLU A 145 18.09 23.53 11.92
N PRO A 146 18.14 24.63 11.16
CA PRO A 146 18.65 24.63 9.79
C PRO A 146 20.06 24.03 9.65
N ALA A 147 20.96 24.38 10.58
CA ALA A 147 22.33 23.86 10.59
C ALA A 147 22.41 22.37 10.96
N GLU A 148 21.38 21.81 11.61
CA GLU A 148 21.27 20.40 11.93
C GLU A 148 20.67 19.59 10.79
N ILE A 149 19.71 20.15 10.06
CA ILE A 149 19.17 19.56 8.84
C ILE A 149 20.32 19.25 7.88
N GLU A 150 21.19 20.22 7.60
CA GLU A 150 22.32 20.02 6.69
C GLU A 150 23.30 18.94 7.19
N ARG A 151 23.61 18.94 8.50
CA ARG A 151 24.49 17.91 9.08
C ARG A 151 23.88 16.52 8.98
N TRP A 152 22.58 16.41 9.26
CA TRP A 152 21.85 15.16 9.21
C TRP A 152 21.69 14.65 7.78
N LEU A 153 21.36 15.51 6.82
CA LEU A 153 21.28 15.16 5.39
C LEU A 153 22.61 14.65 4.86
N ASN A 154 23.72 15.34 5.19
CA ASN A 154 25.05 14.90 4.79
C ASN A 154 25.40 13.51 5.36
N ALA A 155 24.99 13.21 6.59
CA ALA A 155 25.14 11.88 7.17
C ALA A 155 24.24 10.84 6.44
N CYS A 156 23.03 11.21 6.04
CA CYS A 156 22.11 10.32 5.31
C CYS A 156 22.58 9.99 3.89
N GLN A 157 23.20 10.96 3.19
CA GLN A 157 23.73 10.78 1.83
C GLN A 157 24.85 9.75 1.76
N GLN A 158 25.61 9.58 2.86
CA GLN A 158 26.63 8.55 2.94
C GLN A 158 26.05 7.13 2.94
N HIS A 159 24.75 6.98 3.22
CA HIS A 159 24.13 5.68 3.45
C HIS A 159 23.06 5.29 2.43
N SER A 160 22.09 6.16 2.12
CA SER A 160 20.91 5.74 1.34
C SER A 160 20.19 6.83 0.56
N VAL A 161 20.54 8.08 0.78
CA VAL A 161 19.87 9.21 0.14
C VAL A 161 20.68 9.68 -1.05
N ALA A 162 20.09 9.65 -2.25
CA ALA A 162 20.66 10.34 -3.40
C ALA A 162 19.99 11.71 -3.52
N GLY A 163 20.81 12.76 -3.58
CA GLY A 163 20.33 14.06 -4.01
C GLY A 163 19.93 13.98 -5.48
N GLU A 164 18.66 14.22 -5.76
CA GLU A 164 18.19 14.53 -7.10
C GLU A 164 17.93 16.03 -7.20
N ASP A 165 18.31 16.60 -8.33
CA ASP A 165 17.97 17.97 -8.69
C ASP A 165 16.43 18.07 -8.78
N PRO A 166 15.78 19.01 -8.06
CA PRO A 166 14.33 19.19 -8.09
C PRO A 166 13.76 19.36 -9.50
N SER A 167 14.59 19.79 -10.46
CA SER A 167 14.19 19.96 -11.87
C SER A 167 14.15 18.67 -12.69
N LEU A 168 14.70 17.56 -12.18
CA LEU A 168 14.76 16.26 -12.85
C LEU A 168 13.82 15.21 -12.25
N ALA A 169 13.17 15.51 -11.12
CA ALA A 169 12.12 14.67 -10.55
C ALA A 169 10.87 14.76 -11.42
N THR A 170 10.86 14.06 -12.55
CA THR A 170 9.64 13.88 -13.33
C THR A 170 8.61 13.22 -12.44
N SER A 171 7.50 13.95 -12.24
CA SER A 171 6.20 13.66 -11.64
C SER A 171 5.54 12.31 -12.05
N GLU A 172 6.28 11.21 -12.13
CA GLU A 172 5.69 9.89 -11.90
C GLU A 172 5.68 9.67 -10.37
N SER A 173 4.87 10.48 -9.70
CA SER A 173 4.56 10.29 -8.29
C SER A 173 4.08 8.85 -8.09
N ASN A 174 4.55 8.24 -7.01
CA ASN A 174 4.18 6.90 -6.55
C ASN A 174 2.68 6.70 -6.25
N ASP A 175 1.81 7.61 -6.68
CA ASP A 175 0.36 7.51 -6.56
C ASP A 175 -0.23 6.30 -7.32
N ARG A 176 0.60 5.54 -8.05
CA ARG A 176 0.18 4.34 -8.79
C ARG A 176 0.22 3.03 -8.01
N CYS A 177 0.66 3.01 -6.75
CA CYS A 177 0.59 1.80 -5.94
C CYS A 177 -0.86 1.52 -5.48
N TRP A 178 -1.60 0.81 -6.32
CA TRP A 178 -2.70 -0.09 -5.92
C TRP A 178 -4.02 0.50 -5.42
N GLY A 179 -4.49 1.66 -5.91
CA GLY A 179 -5.93 2.04 -5.83
C GLY A 179 -6.58 2.09 -4.44
N VAL A 180 -5.80 1.95 -3.38
CA VAL A 180 -6.16 2.29 -2.01
C VAL A 180 -5.83 3.76 -1.88
N ALA A 181 -6.83 4.59 -1.61
CA ALA A 181 -6.58 6.01 -1.36
C ALA A 181 -5.46 6.11 -0.32
N PRO A 182 -4.38 6.86 -0.59
CA PRO A 182 -3.21 6.87 0.26
C PRO A 182 -3.66 7.21 1.68
N GLN A 183 -3.37 6.35 2.66
CA GLN A 183 -3.46 6.71 4.08
C GLN A 183 -2.28 7.63 4.44
N ARG A 184 -2.00 8.60 3.56
CA ARG A 184 -1.02 9.63 3.79
C ARG A 184 -1.61 10.56 4.86
N PRO A 185 -0.90 10.80 5.96
CA PRO A 185 -1.42 11.65 7.01
C PRO A 185 -1.55 13.09 6.49
N ALA A 186 -2.57 13.82 6.96
CA ALA A 186 -2.89 15.17 6.47
C ALA A 186 -1.75 16.20 6.63
N TRP A 187 -0.79 15.93 7.52
CA TRP A 187 0.39 16.76 7.74
C TRP A 187 1.54 16.48 6.78
N PHE A 188 1.49 15.40 5.98
CA PHE A 188 2.54 15.11 5.00
C PHE A 188 2.26 15.88 3.71
N PRO A 189 3.25 16.59 3.14
CA PRO A 189 3.02 17.50 2.04
C PRO A 189 2.51 16.76 0.79
N ALA A 190 1.36 17.20 0.27
CA ALA A 190 0.73 16.62 -0.90
C ALA A 190 1.23 17.23 -2.23
N GLN A 191 1.67 18.49 -2.21
CA GLN A 191 2.02 19.25 -3.40
C GLN A 191 3.45 19.78 -3.31
N GLU A 192 4.08 19.97 -4.47
CA GLU A 192 5.37 20.63 -4.56
C GLU A 192 5.25 22.10 -4.19
N SER A 193 6.19 22.56 -3.36
CA SER A 193 6.37 23.96 -2.99
C SER A 193 7.79 24.36 -3.34
N ALA A 194 8.00 25.64 -3.69
CA ALA A 194 9.32 26.15 -4.06
C ALA A 194 10.36 26.05 -2.92
N HIS A 195 9.92 25.94 -1.67
CA HIS A 195 10.78 25.76 -0.49
C HIS A 195 11.05 24.28 -0.13
N PHE A 196 10.55 23.32 -0.91
CA PHE A 196 10.80 21.89 -0.67
C PHE A 196 12.03 21.39 -1.41
N ARG A 197 12.98 20.80 -0.66
CA ARG A 197 14.03 19.93 -1.22
C ARG A 197 13.61 18.48 -1.05
N ARG A 198 13.64 17.71 -2.12
CA ARG A 198 13.30 16.28 -2.12
C ARG A 198 14.54 15.45 -2.35
N PHE A 199 14.64 14.35 -1.64
CA PHE A 199 15.71 13.39 -1.78
C PHE A 199 15.13 11.98 -1.81
N GLN A 200 15.61 11.16 -2.75
CA GLN A 200 15.11 9.81 -2.90
C GLN A 200 15.82 8.85 -1.94
N ILE A 201 15.04 8.03 -1.24
CA ILE A 201 15.55 6.85 -0.53
C ILE A 201 15.57 5.71 -1.55
N ARG A 202 16.77 5.36 -2.01
CA ARG A 202 16.95 4.27 -2.99
C ARG A 202 16.55 2.94 -2.36
N ALA A 203 15.94 2.04 -3.12
CA ALA A 203 15.67 0.69 -2.66
C ALA A 203 16.97 -0.02 -2.19
N ASN A 204 16.85 -0.92 -1.21
CA ASN A 204 17.99 -1.71 -0.75
C ASN A 204 18.43 -2.73 -1.82
N ALA A 205 19.47 -3.52 -1.53
CA ALA A 205 19.99 -4.53 -2.46
C ALA A 205 18.97 -5.62 -2.86
N GLU A 206 17.93 -5.80 -2.04
CA GLU A 206 16.85 -6.77 -2.28
C GLU A 206 15.67 -6.11 -3.03
N HIS A 207 15.77 -4.82 -3.40
CA HIS A 207 14.70 -3.99 -3.95
C HIS A 207 13.53 -3.71 -2.99
N HIS A 208 13.76 -3.89 -1.68
CA HIS A 208 12.82 -3.55 -0.62
C HIS A 208 13.12 -2.16 -0.05
N ASN A 209 12.13 -1.55 0.60
CA ASN A 209 12.24 -0.35 1.41
C ASN A 209 12.82 0.86 0.65
N TRP A 210 11.95 1.65 0.05
CA TRP A 210 12.28 2.84 -0.73
C TRP A 210 11.31 3.97 -0.37
N GLY A 211 11.57 5.19 -0.81
CA GLY A 211 10.71 6.32 -0.47
C GLY A 211 11.40 7.65 -0.67
N GLU A 212 11.09 8.61 0.19
CA GLU A 212 11.60 9.98 0.06
C GLU A 212 11.81 10.67 1.40
N VAL A 213 12.75 11.61 1.38
CA VAL A 213 12.95 12.64 2.40
C VAL A 213 12.59 13.98 1.77
N ILE A 214 11.72 14.75 2.41
CA ILE A 214 11.34 16.09 1.99
C ILE A 214 11.76 17.05 3.10
N VAL A 215 12.46 18.11 2.74
CA VAL A 215 12.85 19.17 3.66
C VAL A 215 12.13 20.45 3.27
N ASP A 216 11.40 21.00 4.22
CA ASP A 216 10.82 22.34 4.15
C ASP A 216 11.81 23.33 4.76
N ASP A 217 12.48 24.08 3.89
CA ASP A 217 13.50 25.04 4.31
C ASP A 217 12.91 26.29 5.00
N GLU A 218 11.61 26.59 4.78
CA GLU A 218 10.93 27.74 5.37
C GLU A 218 10.46 27.44 6.79
N LEU A 219 9.86 26.25 6.99
CA LEU A 219 9.36 25.81 8.30
C LEU A 219 10.40 25.03 9.11
N HIS A 220 11.53 24.69 8.51
CA HIS A 220 12.59 23.85 9.09
C HIS A 220 12.05 22.48 9.55
N VAL A 221 11.22 21.88 8.70
CA VAL A 221 10.56 20.60 8.94
C VAL A 221 11.12 19.56 7.98
N VAL A 222 11.45 18.39 8.53
CA VAL A 222 11.82 17.21 7.74
C VAL A 222 10.66 16.23 7.75
N TYR A 223 10.28 15.76 6.56
CA TYR A 223 9.33 14.70 6.33
C TYR A 223 10.04 13.49 5.73
N VAL A 224 9.72 12.29 6.22
CA VAL A 224 10.24 11.04 5.69
C VAL A 224 9.07 10.13 5.36
N ASN A 225 9.07 9.55 4.17
CA ASN A 225 8.17 8.47 3.78
C ASN A 225 9.01 7.26 3.39
N VAL A 226 8.67 6.10 3.95
CA VAL A 226 9.23 4.81 3.56
C VAL A 226 8.10 3.86 3.21
N ILE A 227 8.14 3.38 1.97
CA ILE A 227 7.34 2.27 1.46
C ILE A 227 8.16 1.00 1.71
N TRP A 228 7.59 0.07 2.46
CA TRP A 228 8.19 -1.25 2.71
C TRP A 228 7.35 -2.35 2.06
N SER A 229 8.02 -3.43 1.68
CA SER A 229 7.44 -4.63 1.05
C SER A 229 8.17 -5.87 1.50
#